data_AF-A0A0N4YFN2-F1
#
_entry.id   AF-A0A0N4YFN2-F1
#
_cell.length_a   1.000
_cell.length_b   1.000
_cell.length_c   1.000
_cell.angle_alpha   90.00
_cell.angle_beta   90.00
_cell.angle_gamma   90.00
#
_symmetry.space_group_name_H-M   'P 1'
#
loop_
_entity.id
_entity.type
_entity.pdbx_description
1 polymer ?
#
loop_
_entity_poly.entity_id
_entity_poly.type
_entity_poly.pdbx_seq_one_letter_code
_entity_poly.pdbx_strand_id
1 'polypeptide(L)'
;MRTKEHKDRSDVCQTAPFALLPTPFPRKLFQQAINVQNLMASLYHEIAYDYEFLIECHKDVVKTDDFTRGLIDILVKVRDEGLAQRKTLVIQRSDYMCHKDPFSCEYHLKQIEVNNIAASMGAHAERVTKLHRRTLFELGYDKETIDKVIPKNEPIKMIAEALFKAWQLFSCDDAVVLVVVENENQNQIDQRHVEYALEELGVPVDQIVRRTLTQCEEW
;
A
#
# COMPACT_ATOMS: atom_id res chain seq x y z
N MET A 1 -3.86 1.37 -16.55
CA MET A 1 -3.02 0.17 -16.28
C MET A 1 -2.56 -0.38 -17.61
N ARG A 2 -1.48 -1.16 -17.66
CA ARG A 2 -1.12 -1.87 -18.90
C ARG A 2 -2.21 -2.88 -19.27
N THR A 3 -2.35 -3.20 -20.56
CA THR A 3 -3.33 -4.22 -21.00
C THR A 3 -2.86 -5.61 -20.58
N LYS A 4 -3.74 -6.62 -20.69
CA LYS A 4 -3.37 -8.00 -20.36
C LYS A 4 -2.37 -8.57 -21.36
N GLU A 5 -2.45 -8.11 -22.60
CA GLU A 5 -1.64 -8.54 -23.75
C GLU A 5 -0.25 -7.86 -23.78
N HIS A 6 -0.09 -6.72 -23.10
CA HIS A 6 1.11 -5.88 -23.15
C HIS A 6 1.53 -5.44 -21.76
N LYS A 7 1.98 -6.37 -20.91
CA LYS A 7 2.32 -6.08 -19.50
C LYS A 7 3.71 -5.47 -19.26
N ASP A 8 4.55 -5.44 -20.28
CA ASP A 8 5.95 -5.00 -20.25
C ASP A 8 6.15 -3.58 -20.80
N ARG A 9 5.23 -3.10 -21.66
CA ARG A 9 5.26 -1.78 -22.30
C ARG A 9 4.04 -0.92 -21.94
N SER A 10 4.16 0.40 -22.05
CA SER A 10 3.15 1.36 -21.56
C SER A 10 2.57 2.28 -22.64
N ASP A 11 2.95 2.10 -23.91
CA ASP A 11 2.39 2.79 -25.08
C ASP A 11 0.92 2.40 -25.35
N VAL A 12 0.49 1.21 -24.88
CA VAL A 12 -0.91 0.80 -24.86
C VAL A 12 -1.35 0.59 -23.42
N CYS A 13 -2.39 1.30 -23.01
CA CYS A 13 -2.96 1.22 -21.67
C CYS A 13 -4.48 1.11 -21.73
N GLN A 14 -5.06 0.54 -20.67
CA GLN A 14 -6.50 0.48 -20.42
C GLN A 14 -6.87 1.21 -19.13
N THR A 15 -8.14 1.57 -19.00
CA THR A 15 -8.69 2.07 -17.74
C THR A 15 -8.62 0.99 -16.66
N ALA A 16 -8.41 1.38 -15.41
CA ALA A 16 -8.66 0.48 -14.29
C ALA A 16 -10.18 0.22 -14.21
N PRO A 17 -10.63 -1.02 -13.92
CA PRO A 17 -12.03 -1.26 -13.62
C PRO A 17 -12.48 -0.39 -12.43
N PHE A 18 -13.60 0.30 -12.57
CA PHE A 18 -14.17 1.13 -11.51
C PHE A 18 -15.69 1.00 -11.47
N ALA A 19 -16.29 1.21 -10.30
CA ALA A 19 -17.73 1.36 -10.18
C ALA A 19 -18.15 2.74 -10.71
N LEU A 20 -19.28 2.82 -11.42
CA LEU A 20 -19.79 4.11 -11.92
C LEU A 20 -20.17 5.08 -10.78
N LEU A 21 -20.79 4.53 -9.72
CA LEU A 21 -21.21 5.28 -8.55
C LEU A 21 -20.42 4.84 -7.31
N PRO A 22 -20.24 5.73 -6.31
CA PRO A 22 -19.64 5.37 -5.04
C PRO A 22 -20.52 4.35 -4.31
N THR A 23 -19.89 3.35 -3.70
CA THR A 23 -20.61 2.33 -2.92
C THR A 23 -21.07 2.93 -1.59
N PRO A 24 -22.37 2.87 -1.24
CA PRO A 24 -22.84 3.30 0.07
C PRO A 24 -22.18 2.48 1.19
N PHE A 25 -21.62 3.15 2.18
CA PHE A 25 -20.97 2.50 3.32
C PHE A 25 -21.37 3.18 4.65
N PRO A 26 -21.68 2.42 5.72
CA PRO A 26 -22.08 3.01 6.99
C PRO A 26 -20.98 3.89 7.61
N ARG A 27 -21.28 5.18 7.82
CA ARG A 27 -20.33 6.17 8.36
C ARG A 27 -19.67 5.73 9.67
N LYS A 28 -20.44 5.11 10.58
CA LYS A 28 -19.93 4.60 11.86
C LYS A 28 -18.82 3.56 11.66
N LEU A 29 -19.01 2.64 10.71
CA LEU A 29 -18.04 1.58 10.42
C LEU A 29 -16.83 2.13 9.66
N PHE A 30 -17.03 3.10 8.75
CA PHE A 30 -15.92 3.79 8.09
C PHE A 30 -15.02 4.47 9.13
N GLN A 31 -15.60 5.22 10.06
CA GLN A 31 -14.83 5.89 11.11
C GLN A 31 -14.13 4.90 12.04
N GLN A 32 -14.77 3.76 12.34
CA GLN A 32 -14.15 2.69 13.12
C GLN A 32 -12.87 2.17 12.43
N ALA A 33 -12.92 1.93 11.11
CA ALA A 33 -11.76 1.47 10.33
C ALA A 33 -10.61 2.50 10.35
N ILE A 34 -10.93 3.79 10.20
CA ILE A 34 -9.94 4.87 10.27
C ILE A 34 -9.31 4.95 11.67
N ASN A 35 -10.12 4.89 12.72
CA ASN A 35 -9.64 5.06 14.09
C ASN A 35 -8.72 3.93 14.56
N VAL A 36 -8.92 2.70 14.07
CA VAL A 36 -8.11 1.54 14.45
C VAL A 36 -6.79 1.45 13.67
N GLN A 37 -6.64 2.16 12.55
CA GLN A 37 -5.48 1.98 11.65
C GLN A 37 -4.13 2.22 12.34
N ASN A 38 -4.01 3.23 13.21
CA ASN A 38 -2.76 3.48 13.94
C ASN A 38 -2.46 2.36 14.96
N LEU A 39 -3.49 1.81 15.60
CA LEU A 39 -3.33 0.67 16.52
C LEU A 39 -2.89 -0.59 15.76
N MET A 40 -3.44 -0.82 14.56
CA MET A 40 -3.01 -1.91 13.68
C MET A 40 -1.55 -1.74 13.24
N ALA A 41 -1.14 -0.54 12.85
CA ALA A 41 0.23 -0.26 12.44
C ALA A 41 1.22 -0.50 13.61
N SER A 42 0.89 -0.02 14.81
CA SER A 42 1.70 -0.27 16.01
C SER A 42 1.76 -1.74 16.38
N LEU A 43 0.64 -2.46 16.36
CA LEU A 43 0.60 -3.90 16.65
C LEU A 43 1.54 -4.68 15.73
N TYR A 44 1.45 -4.46 14.42
CA TYR A 44 2.31 -5.15 13.46
C TYR A 44 3.76 -4.68 13.51
N HIS A 45 4.03 -3.45 13.91
CA HIS A 45 5.38 -2.98 14.19
C HIS A 45 6.00 -3.77 15.34
N GLU A 46 5.32 -3.91 16.48
CA GLU A 46 5.84 -4.68 17.62
C GLU A 46 6.04 -6.16 17.25
N ILE A 47 5.07 -6.76 16.55
CA ILE A 47 5.18 -8.15 16.05
C ILE A 47 6.40 -8.32 15.13
N ALA A 48 6.73 -7.33 14.29
CA ALA A 48 7.85 -7.42 13.35
C ALA A 48 9.23 -7.49 14.04
N TYR A 49 9.33 -7.06 15.31
CA TYR A 49 10.57 -7.10 16.09
C TYR A 49 10.58 -8.22 17.15
N ASP A 50 9.49 -8.97 17.31
CA ASP A 50 9.47 -10.19 18.13
C ASP A 50 9.91 -11.40 17.28
N TYR A 51 11.22 -11.55 17.10
CA TYR A 51 11.80 -12.54 16.19
C TYR A 51 11.50 -13.97 16.62
N GLU A 52 11.54 -14.25 17.93
CA GLU A 52 11.19 -15.55 18.48
C GLU A 52 9.73 -15.90 18.20
N PHE A 53 8.80 -14.95 18.40
CA PHE A 53 7.40 -15.12 18.03
C PHE A 53 7.22 -15.40 16.53
N LEU A 54 7.90 -14.66 15.67
CA LEU A 54 7.82 -14.86 14.21
C LEU A 54 8.33 -16.24 13.81
N ILE A 55 9.48 -16.68 14.32
CA ILE A 55 10.06 -17.99 14.01
C ILE A 55 9.13 -19.11 14.50
N GLU A 56 8.63 -18.99 15.73
CA GLU A 56 7.73 -19.98 16.33
C GLU A 56 6.41 -20.10 15.56
N CYS A 57 5.81 -18.96 15.15
CA CYS A 57 4.57 -18.95 14.37
C CYS A 57 4.68 -19.65 13.02
N HIS A 58 5.89 -19.71 12.44
CA HIS A 58 6.10 -20.28 11.10
C HIS A 58 6.72 -21.68 11.14
N LYS A 59 7.04 -22.24 12.31
CA LYS A 59 7.81 -23.50 12.47
C LYS A 59 7.24 -24.70 11.69
N ASP A 60 5.92 -24.75 11.49
CA ASP A 60 5.26 -25.84 10.76
C ASP A 60 5.13 -25.52 9.28
N VAL A 61 4.91 -24.25 8.91
CA VAL A 61 4.76 -23.80 7.52
C VAL A 61 6.07 -23.97 6.74
N VAL A 62 7.22 -23.64 7.36
CA VAL A 62 8.53 -23.76 6.71
C VAL A 62 8.91 -25.19 6.31
N LYS A 63 8.25 -26.21 6.91
CA LYS A 63 8.46 -27.63 6.58
C LYS A 63 7.87 -27.99 5.21
N THR A 64 6.88 -27.22 4.74
CA THR A 64 6.11 -27.54 3.54
C THR A 64 6.12 -26.44 2.48
N ASP A 65 6.50 -25.21 2.84
CA ASP A 65 6.59 -24.08 1.91
C ASP A 65 8.01 -23.52 1.83
N ASP A 66 8.66 -23.78 0.70
CA ASP A 66 10.03 -23.36 0.41
C ASP A 66 10.18 -21.84 0.37
N PHE A 67 9.14 -21.12 -0.08
CA PHE A 67 9.16 -19.67 -0.15
C PHE A 67 9.18 -19.05 1.25
N THR A 68 8.23 -19.45 2.12
CA THR A 68 8.21 -18.99 3.51
C THR A 68 9.47 -19.40 4.27
N ARG A 69 10.00 -20.61 4.03
CA ARG A 69 11.27 -21.04 4.63
C ARG A 69 12.41 -20.09 4.27
N GLY A 70 12.55 -19.71 3.01
CA GLY A 70 13.57 -18.75 2.58
C GLY A 70 13.45 -17.38 3.27
N LEU A 71 12.22 -16.88 3.51
CA LEU A 71 12.00 -15.63 4.24
C LEU A 71 12.43 -15.73 5.72
N ILE A 72 12.13 -16.86 6.37
CA ILE A 72 12.54 -17.11 7.76
C ILE A 72 14.06 -17.29 7.86
N ASP A 73 14.70 -17.95 6.89
CA ASP A 73 16.15 -18.09 6.84
C ASP A 73 16.85 -16.72 6.73
N ILE A 74 16.31 -15.80 5.92
CA ILE A 74 16.78 -14.41 5.84
C ILE A 74 16.62 -13.69 7.18
N LEU A 75 15.45 -13.81 7.81
CA LEU A 75 15.19 -13.21 9.13
C LEU A 75 16.21 -13.67 10.18
N VAL A 76 16.43 -14.99 10.29
CA VAL A 76 17.38 -15.58 11.24
C VAL A 76 18.79 -15.08 10.97
N LYS A 77 19.22 -15.09 9.70
CA LYS A 77 20.57 -14.63 9.31
C LYS A 77 20.78 -13.15 9.66
N VAL A 78 19.84 -12.28 9.30
CA VAL A 78 19.92 -10.84 9.58
C VAL A 78 19.88 -10.55 11.09
N ARG A 79 19.08 -11.30 11.85
CA ARG A 79 19.05 -11.20 13.32
C ARG A 79 20.41 -11.57 13.92
N ASP A 80 20.98 -12.70 13.50
CA ASP A 80 22.21 -13.25 14.08
C ASP A 80 23.45 -12.40 13.71
N GLU A 81 23.47 -11.79 12.52
CA GLU A 81 24.49 -10.80 12.11
C GLU A 81 24.31 -9.44 12.80
N GLY A 82 23.09 -9.12 13.22
CA GLY A 82 22.70 -7.85 13.82
C GLY A 82 22.23 -6.81 12.80
N LEU A 83 21.21 -6.03 13.17
CA LEU A 83 20.59 -5.05 12.28
C LEU A 83 21.54 -3.91 11.90
N ALA A 84 21.95 -3.87 10.63
CA ALA A 84 22.71 -2.76 10.05
C ALA A 84 21.90 -1.45 9.91
N GLN A 85 20.58 -1.56 9.67
CA GLN A 85 19.65 -0.44 9.58
C GLN A 85 18.50 -0.64 10.55
N ARG A 86 18.30 0.29 11.48
CA ARG A 86 17.24 0.23 12.49
C ARG A 86 16.00 1.03 12.13
N LYS A 87 16.13 2.03 11.25
CA LYS A 87 15.00 2.83 10.78
C LYS A 87 14.22 2.01 9.75
N THR A 88 12.93 1.83 9.97
CA THR A 88 12.02 1.13 9.07
C THR A 88 10.82 2.01 8.74
N LEU A 89 10.28 1.85 7.54
CA LEU A 89 9.02 2.45 7.12
C LEU A 89 8.10 1.34 6.65
N VAL A 90 6.90 1.28 7.23
CA VAL A 90 5.83 0.39 6.77
C VAL A 90 4.74 1.20 6.10
N ILE A 91 4.34 0.77 4.89
CA ILE A 91 3.14 1.25 4.21
C ILE A 91 2.12 0.12 4.31
N GLN A 92 1.19 0.25 5.25
CA GLN A 92 0.22 -0.80 5.59
C GLN A 92 -1.17 -0.48 5.04
N ARG A 93 -1.86 -1.51 4.53
CA ARG A 93 -3.30 -1.46 4.22
C ARG A 93 -4.03 -2.52 5.04
N SER A 94 -5.08 -2.11 5.77
CA SER A 94 -5.97 -3.03 6.48
C SER A 94 -7.28 -3.12 5.72
N ASP A 95 -7.67 -4.33 5.32
CA ASP A 95 -8.83 -4.57 4.48
C ASP A 95 -9.99 -5.12 5.33
N TYR A 96 -11.18 -4.54 5.13
CA TYR A 96 -12.38 -4.82 5.92
C TYR A 96 -13.59 -5.11 5.04
N MET A 97 -14.48 -5.96 5.55
CA MET A 97 -15.82 -6.16 4.99
C MET A 97 -16.90 -5.78 6.00
N CYS A 98 -18.02 -5.31 5.47
CA CYS A 98 -19.22 -5.03 6.24
C CYS A 98 -20.06 -6.30 6.36
N HIS A 99 -20.13 -6.87 7.55
CA HIS A 99 -20.92 -8.06 7.85
C HIS A 99 -22.28 -7.66 8.41
N LYS A 100 -23.36 -8.08 7.75
CA LYS A 100 -24.72 -7.92 8.28
C LYS A 100 -25.08 -9.16 9.09
N ASP A 101 -25.30 -8.99 10.38
CA ASP A 101 -25.78 -10.07 11.24
C ASP A 101 -27.21 -10.48 10.81
N PRO A 102 -27.48 -11.77 10.59
CA PRO A 102 -28.78 -12.21 10.08
C PRO A 102 -29.91 -12.13 11.12
N PHE A 103 -29.60 -12.03 12.41
CA PHE A 103 -30.59 -12.01 13.49
C PHE A 103 -30.89 -10.58 13.98
N SER A 104 -29.86 -9.83 14.35
CA SER A 104 -30.00 -8.43 14.79
C SER A 104 -30.22 -7.46 13.64
N CYS A 105 -29.91 -7.88 12.40
CA CYS A 105 -29.85 -7.03 11.22
C CYS A 105 -28.87 -5.85 11.31
N GLU A 106 -27.97 -5.86 12.31
CA GLU A 106 -26.94 -4.84 12.47
C GLU A 106 -25.74 -5.08 11.54
N TYR A 107 -25.05 -4.00 11.19
CA TYR A 107 -23.81 -4.06 10.41
C TYR A 107 -22.60 -3.97 11.33
N HIS A 108 -21.65 -4.88 11.15
CA HIS A 108 -20.39 -4.94 11.86
C HIS A 108 -19.21 -4.86 10.89
N LEU A 109 -18.16 -4.15 11.28
CA LEU A 109 -16.89 -4.14 10.55
C LEU A 109 -16.08 -5.39 10.92
N LYS A 110 -15.65 -6.17 9.93
CA LYS A 110 -14.79 -7.35 10.12
C LYS A 110 -13.52 -7.18 9.30
N GLN A 111 -12.37 -7.33 9.94
CA GLN A 111 -11.08 -7.32 9.26
C GLN A 111 -10.90 -8.65 8.51
N ILE A 112 -10.45 -8.56 7.27
CA ILE A 112 -10.24 -9.71 6.40
C ILE A 112 -8.75 -9.95 6.18
N GLU A 113 -7.98 -8.89 5.98
CA GLU A 113 -6.56 -8.98 5.64
C GLU A 113 -5.79 -7.75 6.15
N VAL A 114 -4.51 -7.96 6.45
CA VAL A 114 -3.55 -6.87 6.70
C VAL A 114 -2.37 -7.05 5.74
N ASN A 115 -2.16 -6.05 4.91
CA ASN A 115 -1.14 -6.02 3.87
C ASN A 115 0.00 -5.08 4.29
N ASN A 116 1.16 -5.63 4.64
CA ASN A 116 2.37 -4.87 5.01
C ASN A 116 3.40 -4.75 3.89
N ILE A 117 3.15 -5.42 2.75
CA ILE A 117 4.02 -5.41 1.58
C ILE A 117 3.19 -5.08 0.35
N ALA A 118 3.76 -4.27 -0.55
CA ALA A 118 3.17 -3.94 -1.84
C ALA A 118 1.68 -3.53 -1.77
N ALA A 119 1.34 -2.66 -0.82
CA ALA A 119 -0.01 -2.13 -0.65
C ALA A 119 -0.43 -1.27 -1.87
N SER A 120 -1.02 -1.93 -2.84
CA SER A 120 -1.46 -1.38 -4.14
C SER A 120 -2.66 -0.43 -4.05
N MET A 121 -2.95 0.24 -5.17
CA MET A 121 -4.17 0.99 -5.50
C MET A 121 -4.25 2.43 -4.96
N GLY A 122 -3.15 2.98 -4.45
CA GLY A 122 -3.13 4.34 -3.90
C GLY A 122 -3.59 5.39 -4.93
N ALA A 123 -2.94 5.43 -6.09
CA ALA A 123 -3.24 6.43 -7.12
C ALA A 123 -4.63 6.19 -7.71
N HIS A 124 -4.98 4.93 -7.96
CA HIS A 124 -6.29 4.58 -8.50
C HIS A 124 -7.41 4.98 -7.54
N ALA A 125 -7.24 4.78 -6.24
CA ALA A 125 -8.23 5.17 -5.23
C ALA A 125 -8.47 6.69 -5.21
N GLU A 126 -7.42 7.50 -5.33
CA GLU A 126 -7.56 8.96 -5.47
C GLU A 126 -8.34 9.34 -6.73
N ARG A 127 -8.00 8.72 -7.86
CA ARG A 127 -8.64 9.03 -9.15
C ARG A 127 -10.11 8.61 -9.17
N VAL A 128 -10.45 7.45 -8.61
CA VAL A 128 -11.84 7.00 -8.45
C VAL A 128 -12.63 7.95 -7.54
N THR A 129 -12.01 8.43 -6.46
CA THR A 129 -12.64 9.42 -5.57
C THR A 129 -12.98 10.71 -6.34
N LYS A 130 -12.04 11.22 -7.15
CA LYS A 130 -12.26 12.41 -8.00
C LYS A 130 -13.36 12.16 -9.05
N LEU A 131 -13.36 10.97 -9.66
CA LEU A 131 -14.37 10.55 -10.63
C LEU A 131 -15.77 10.53 -10.00
N HIS A 132 -15.95 9.85 -8.87
CA HIS A 132 -17.25 9.76 -8.20
C HIS A 132 -17.80 11.11 -7.76
N ARG A 133 -16.94 12.02 -7.30
CA ARG A 133 -17.35 13.40 -6.97
C ARG A 133 -17.88 14.13 -8.21
N ARG A 134 -17.22 13.97 -9.35
CA ARG A 134 -17.70 14.51 -10.63
C ARG A 134 -19.02 13.86 -11.07
N THR A 135 -19.13 12.54 -10.97
CA THR A 135 -20.36 11.82 -11.34
C THR A 135 -21.55 12.27 -10.49
N LEU A 136 -21.39 12.44 -9.18
CA LEU A 136 -22.46 12.96 -8.33
C LEU A 136 -22.83 14.41 -8.70
N PHE A 137 -21.84 15.24 -9.01
CA PHE A 137 -22.11 16.61 -9.46
C PHE A 137 -22.93 16.63 -10.77
N GLU A 138 -22.58 15.79 -11.74
CA GLU A 138 -23.31 15.65 -13.01
C GLU A 138 -24.75 15.12 -12.82
N LEU A 139 -25.00 14.38 -11.73
CA LEU A 139 -26.35 13.93 -11.34
C LEU A 139 -27.16 14.98 -10.58
N GLY A 140 -26.63 16.20 -10.39
CA GLY A 140 -27.33 17.31 -9.76
C GLY A 140 -27.16 17.43 -8.25
N TYR A 141 -26.25 16.67 -7.64
CA TYR A 141 -25.91 16.86 -6.22
C TYR A 141 -25.03 18.11 -6.06
N ASP A 142 -25.35 18.93 -5.06
CA ASP A 142 -24.56 20.12 -4.74
C ASP A 142 -23.22 19.76 -4.08
N LYS A 143 -22.29 20.71 -4.10
CA LYS A 143 -20.93 20.52 -3.58
C LYS A 143 -20.92 20.17 -2.08
N GLU A 144 -21.79 20.77 -1.28
CA GLU A 144 -21.83 20.55 0.17
C GLU A 144 -22.26 19.11 0.48
N THR A 145 -23.26 18.60 -0.24
CA THR A 145 -23.69 17.20 -0.14
C THR A 145 -22.56 16.24 -0.52
N ILE A 146 -21.86 16.50 -1.63
CA ILE A 146 -20.74 15.66 -2.09
C ILE A 146 -19.60 15.66 -1.07
N ASP A 147 -19.24 16.82 -0.51
CA ASP A 147 -18.20 16.95 0.52
C ASP A 147 -18.54 16.20 1.80
N LYS A 148 -19.82 16.09 2.15
CA LYS A 148 -20.26 15.32 3.32
C LYS A 148 -20.19 13.81 3.11
N VAL A 149 -20.46 13.31 1.89
CA VAL A 149 -20.61 11.87 1.63
C VAL A 149 -19.37 11.22 1.02
N ILE A 150 -18.54 11.96 0.29
CA ILE A 150 -17.29 11.45 -0.28
C ILE A 150 -16.10 12.01 0.50
N PRO A 151 -15.44 11.19 1.36
CA PRO A 151 -14.32 11.64 2.16
C PRO A 151 -13.11 12.01 1.29
N LYS A 152 -12.23 12.84 1.86
CA LYS A 152 -10.92 13.14 1.25
C LYS A 152 -10.07 11.86 1.23
N ASN A 153 -9.42 11.60 0.10
CA ASN A 153 -8.62 10.41 -0.12
C ASN A 153 -7.31 10.84 -0.80
N GLU A 154 -6.19 10.76 -0.08
CA GLU A 154 -4.86 11.23 -0.52
C GLU A 154 -3.70 10.24 -0.18
N PRO A 155 -3.83 8.93 -0.47
CA PRO A 155 -2.78 7.96 -0.19
C PRO A 155 -1.45 8.25 -0.90
N ILE A 156 -1.43 8.78 -2.13
CA ILE A 156 -0.17 9.03 -2.85
C ILE A 156 0.63 10.10 -2.14
N LYS A 157 -0.03 11.20 -1.75
CA LYS A 157 0.61 12.25 -0.97
C LYS A 157 1.17 11.70 0.35
N MET A 158 0.37 10.95 1.10
CA MET A 158 0.77 10.38 2.39
C MET A 158 1.97 9.42 2.23
N ILE A 159 1.95 8.55 1.22
CA ILE A 159 3.03 7.61 0.93
C ILE A 159 4.31 8.35 0.54
N ALA A 160 4.21 9.34 -0.37
CA ALA A 160 5.36 10.11 -0.82
C ALA A 160 5.99 10.93 0.32
N GLU A 161 5.18 11.58 1.17
CA GLU A 161 5.67 12.30 2.35
C GLU A 161 6.39 11.37 3.34
N ALA A 162 5.87 10.16 3.55
CA ALA A 162 6.49 9.18 4.43
C ALA A 162 7.82 8.66 3.86
N LEU A 163 7.88 8.35 2.56
CA LEU A 163 9.09 7.94 1.86
C LEU A 163 10.15 9.04 1.83
N PHE A 164 9.74 10.28 1.52
CA PHE A 164 10.61 11.45 1.54
C PHE A 164 11.25 11.65 2.92
N LYS A 165 10.43 11.57 3.97
CA LYS A 165 10.93 11.64 5.36
C LYS A 165 11.92 10.51 5.67
N ALA A 166 11.64 9.28 5.23
CA ALA A 166 12.55 8.15 5.43
C ALA A 166 13.88 8.36 4.70
N TRP A 167 13.85 8.88 3.47
CA TRP A 167 15.04 9.23 2.69
C TRP A 167 15.87 10.34 3.36
N GLN A 168 15.23 11.40 3.85
CA GLN A 168 15.92 12.45 4.64
C GLN A 168 16.58 11.89 5.91
N LEU A 169 15.90 10.97 6.61
CA LEU A 169 16.40 10.31 7.81
C LEU A 169 17.53 9.32 7.54
N PHE A 170 17.71 8.87 6.28
CA PHE A 170 18.87 8.09 5.87
C PHE A 170 20.14 8.97 5.86
N SER A 171 19.98 10.28 5.60
CA SER A 171 21.00 11.32 5.77
C SER A 171 22.29 11.07 4.96
N CYS A 172 22.12 10.72 3.69
CA CYS A 172 23.20 10.57 2.71
C CYS A 172 22.75 11.23 1.41
N ASP A 173 23.48 12.26 0.97
CA ASP A 173 23.09 13.10 -0.17
C ASP A 173 23.10 12.33 -1.50
N ASP A 174 23.93 11.29 -1.61
CA ASP A 174 24.02 10.42 -2.79
C ASP A 174 23.06 9.22 -2.75
N ALA A 175 22.23 9.11 -1.70
CA ALA A 175 21.34 7.97 -1.53
C ALA A 175 20.17 7.99 -2.52
N VAL A 176 19.81 6.81 -3.02
CA VAL A 176 18.68 6.63 -3.93
C VAL A 176 17.45 6.07 -3.21
N VAL A 177 16.27 6.42 -3.71
CA VAL A 177 15.02 5.70 -3.45
C VAL A 177 14.90 4.57 -4.47
N LEU A 178 15.21 3.34 -4.03
CA LEU A 178 15.10 2.15 -4.86
C LEU A 178 13.68 1.58 -4.82
N VAL A 179 12.99 1.61 -5.95
CA VAL A 179 11.67 0.99 -6.16
C VAL A 179 11.88 -0.39 -6.78
N VAL A 180 11.78 -1.43 -5.96
CA VAL A 180 11.89 -2.83 -6.41
C VAL A 180 10.58 -3.27 -7.08
N VAL A 181 10.66 -3.79 -8.30
CA VAL A 181 9.50 -4.08 -9.14
C VAL A 181 9.55 -5.50 -9.73
N GLU A 182 8.38 -6.01 -10.10
CA GLU A 182 8.25 -7.26 -10.84
C GLU A 182 8.71 -7.12 -12.31
N ASN A 183 9.11 -8.24 -12.91
CA ASN A 183 9.48 -8.29 -14.33
C ASN A 183 8.30 -7.89 -15.25
N GLU A 184 7.09 -8.38 -14.92
CA GLU A 184 5.85 -7.99 -15.57
C GLU A 184 5.02 -7.12 -14.62
N ASN A 185 4.83 -5.84 -14.94
CA ASN A 185 4.18 -4.90 -14.02
C ASN A 185 2.97 -4.22 -14.65
N GLN A 186 1.82 -4.86 -14.54
CA GLN A 186 0.57 -4.32 -15.09
C GLN A 186 0.14 -3.01 -14.40
N ASN A 187 0.41 -2.91 -13.10
CA ASN A 187 -0.04 -1.80 -12.25
C ASN A 187 1.01 -0.69 -12.08
N GLN A 188 1.99 -0.60 -12.99
CA GLN A 188 3.07 0.38 -12.90
C GLN A 188 2.58 1.82 -12.74
N ILE A 189 1.45 2.17 -13.36
CA ILE A 189 0.90 3.53 -13.29
C ILE A 189 0.57 3.94 -11.85
N ASP A 190 0.15 3.00 -10.99
CA ASP A 190 -0.12 3.28 -9.58
C ASP A 190 1.17 3.68 -8.85
N GLN A 191 2.24 2.92 -9.09
CA GLN A 191 3.56 3.14 -8.49
C GLN A 191 4.21 4.44 -8.97
N ARG A 192 4.10 4.76 -10.28
CA ARG A 192 4.70 5.97 -10.86
C ARG A 192 4.15 7.26 -10.24
N HIS A 193 2.90 7.27 -9.77
CA HIS A 193 2.37 8.45 -9.10
C HIS A 193 3.05 8.73 -7.75
N VAL A 194 3.57 7.70 -7.06
CA VAL A 194 4.39 7.89 -5.86
C VAL A 194 5.72 8.53 -6.24
N GLU A 195 6.35 8.08 -7.33
CA GLU A 195 7.61 8.64 -7.82
C GLU A 195 7.46 10.11 -8.22
N TYR A 196 6.43 10.45 -8.99
CA TYR A 196 6.17 11.84 -9.35
C TYR A 196 5.93 12.73 -8.13
N ALA A 197 5.24 12.21 -7.11
CA ALA A 197 5.06 12.94 -5.86
C ALA A 197 6.37 13.09 -5.06
N LEU A 198 7.30 12.14 -5.14
CA LEU A 198 8.65 12.29 -4.56
C LEU A 198 9.47 13.34 -5.29
N GLU A 199 9.39 13.39 -6.63
CA GLU A 199 10.02 14.43 -7.45
C GLU A 199 9.49 15.83 -7.04
N GLU A 200 8.17 15.96 -6.89
CA GLU A 200 7.52 17.21 -6.44
C GLU A 200 7.95 17.63 -5.02
N LEU A 201 8.27 16.66 -4.15
CA LEU A 201 8.80 16.90 -2.80
C LEU A 201 10.31 17.26 -2.81
N GLY A 202 10.99 17.10 -3.95
CA GLY A 202 12.38 17.52 -4.15
C GLY A 202 13.40 16.38 -4.17
N VAL A 203 12.98 15.11 -4.29
CA VAL A 203 13.93 14.02 -4.58
C VAL A 203 14.40 14.16 -6.03
N PRO A 204 15.71 14.25 -6.30
CA PRO A 204 16.23 14.28 -7.67
C PRO A 204 15.76 13.07 -8.49
N VAL A 205 15.38 13.30 -9.76
CA VAL A 205 14.83 12.28 -10.65
C VAL A 205 15.80 11.10 -10.84
N ASP A 206 17.11 11.39 -10.91
CA ASP A 206 18.18 10.40 -11.03
C ASP A 206 18.43 9.59 -9.74
N GLN A 207 17.86 10.03 -8.61
CA GLN A 207 17.88 9.30 -7.34
C GLN A 207 16.63 8.44 -7.11
N ILE A 208 15.65 8.44 -8.04
CA ILE A 208 14.50 7.53 -7.99
C ILE A 208 14.76 6.40 -8.99
N VAL A 209 15.20 5.26 -8.47
CA VAL A 209 15.70 4.16 -9.31
C VAL A 209 14.72 2.99 -9.27
N ARG A 210 14.31 2.49 -10.44
CA ARG A 210 13.46 1.29 -10.58
C ARG A 210 14.28 0.10 -11.05
N ARG A 211 14.19 -1.02 -10.32
CA ARG A 211 14.91 -2.27 -10.64
C ARG A 211 14.10 -3.49 -10.25
N THR A 212 14.31 -4.59 -10.96
CA THR A 212 13.85 -5.91 -10.51
C THR A 212 14.85 -6.51 -9.52
N LEU A 213 14.46 -7.52 -8.75
CA LEU A 213 15.40 -8.20 -7.84
C LEU A 213 16.62 -8.76 -8.59
N THR A 214 16.43 -9.30 -9.80
CA THR A 214 17.52 -9.78 -10.66
C THR A 214 18.49 -8.64 -11.02
N GLN A 215 17.96 -7.47 -11.40
CA GLN A 215 18.82 -6.33 -11.72
C GLN A 215 19.54 -5.76 -10.49
N CYS A 216 19.00 -5.95 -9.28
CA CYS A 216 19.67 -5.57 -8.04
C CYS A 216 20.84 -6.51 -7.70
N GLU A 217 20.76 -7.79 -8.07
CA GLU A 217 21.85 -8.75 -7.89
C GLU A 217 23.04 -8.44 -8.82
N GLU A 218 22.75 -7.94 -10.02
CA GLU A 218 23.74 -7.58 -11.04
C GLU A 218 24.40 -6.21 -10.82
N TRP A 219 23.92 -5.43 -9.85
CA TRP A 219 24.36 -4.05 -9.60
C TRP A 219 25.58 -3.96 -8.68
#